data_AF-A0A2T8KIR2-F1
#
_entry.id   AF-A0A2T8KIR2-F1
#
_cell.length_a   1.000
_cell.length_b   1.000
_cell.length_c   1.000
_cell.angle_alpha   90.00
_cell.angle_beta   90.00
_cell.angle_gamma   90.00
#
_symmetry.space_group_name_H-M   'P 1'
#
loop_
_entity.id
_entity.type
_entity.pdbx_description
1 polymer ?
#
loop_
_entity_poly.entity_id
_entity_poly.type
_entity_poly.pdbx_seq_one_letter_code
_entity_poly.pdbx_strand_id
1 'polypeptide(L)'
;MAAVARWALLLLLGLALLAPAALAADNKNKDKDKDKDKEKSPPPIQSPPPPVVSSPPPPLPSPSPVPVPPSPSSDVVYCKNTTAYPTCTAPATCPKRCKQSCHMDCETCKPICDCNMPGAVCEDPRFIGGDGNTFYFHGRRGRDFCLLSDADLHINAHFIGSHVPGARRDPSWVQAIAVQFSGHRLYVGARRTAAWDDEADRLAIVFDGAPVEVQGVANARWEAPSSPLSVTRTKAANGVVVELARVFKITANAVPITEEDSRVHNYGLRDGDCLAHLDLAFRFYSLTDDVHGVLGQTYRSSYVNRLDVSARMPVMGGERDFAASGLFATDCPVARFAHGRGVDALAVASDELAGVKCSTGLHGVGVVCKK
;
A
#
# COMPACT_ATOMS: atom_id res chain seq x y z
N MET A 1 48.18 -33.94 -6.07
CA MET A 1 49.29 -33.72 -7.03
C MET A 1 48.75 -32.91 -8.19
N ALA A 2 49.46 -31.84 -8.56
CA ALA A 2 49.50 -31.12 -9.86
C ALA A 2 48.18 -30.87 -10.63
N ALA A 3 47.72 -29.62 -10.85
CA ALA A 3 48.31 -28.57 -11.71
C ALA A 3 48.24 -28.90 -13.22
N VAL A 4 48.06 -28.00 -14.20
CA VAL A 4 47.78 -26.54 -14.29
C VAL A 4 47.44 -26.29 -15.78
N ALA A 5 46.57 -25.32 -16.13
CA ALA A 5 46.62 -24.65 -17.43
C ALA A 5 45.85 -23.31 -17.43
N ARG A 6 46.59 -22.19 -17.36
CA ARG A 6 46.08 -20.86 -17.74
C ARG A 6 46.43 -20.60 -19.21
N TRP A 7 45.59 -19.85 -19.92
CA TRP A 7 45.99 -19.13 -21.13
C TRP A 7 45.47 -17.68 -21.07
N ALA A 8 46.34 -16.73 -21.42
CA ALA A 8 46.03 -15.30 -21.49
C ALA A 8 47.02 -14.60 -22.43
N LEU A 9 46.51 -13.82 -23.39
CA LEU A 9 47.08 -12.62 -24.05
C LEU A 9 46.03 -12.13 -25.08
N LEU A 10 45.53 -10.89 -25.17
CA LEU A 10 46.12 -9.53 -25.29
C LEU A 10 46.76 -9.20 -26.66
N LEU A 11 46.07 -8.40 -27.48
CA LEU A 11 46.53 -7.50 -28.58
C LEU A 11 45.29 -6.88 -29.30
N LEU A 12 45.24 -5.70 -29.93
CA LEU A 12 45.70 -4.33 -29.58
C LEU A 12 44.68 -3.27 -30.15
N LEU A 13 45.02 -1.97 -30.02
CA LEU A 13 44.38 -0.71 -30.43
C LEU A 13 43.59 -0.61 -31.77
N GLY A 14 42.43 0.08 -31.73
CA GLY A 14 42.35 1.53 -32.05
C GLY A 14 41.91 2.02 -33.45
N LEU A 15 40.89 2.91 -33.48
CA LEU A 15 40.78 4.04 -34.42
C LEU A 15 39.86 5.13 -33.81
N ALA A 16 39.94 6.38 -34.29
CA ALA A 16 39.37 7.55 -33.60
C ALA A 16 38.50 8.46 -34.49
N LEU A 17 37.72 9.33 -33.82
CA LEU A 17 37.13 10.59 -34.31
C LEU A 17 36.06 10.52 -35.43
N LEU A 18 34.89 11.08 -35.14
CA LEU A 18 34.46 12.39 -35.69
C LEU A 18 33.12 12.84 -35.10
N ALA A 19 33.04 14.11 -34.72
CA ALA A 19 31.80 14.85 -34.54
C ALA A 19 31.66 15.84 -35.73
N PRO A 20 30.46 16.40 -35.96
CA PRO A 20 30.40 17.85 -36.05
C PRO A 20 29.16 18.47 -35.38
N ALA A 21 29.26 19.77 -35.11
CA ALA A 21 28.17 20.60 -34.60
C ALA A 21 27.52 21.42 -35.73
N ALA A 22 26.24 21.77 -35.49
CA ALA A 22 25.49 22.94 -35.96
C ALA A 22 25.65 23.46 -37.41
N LEU A 23 24.51 23.69 -38.07
CA LEU A 23 24.24 24.91 -38.82
C LEU A 23 22.73 25.12 -39.03
N ALA A 24 22.26 26.33 -38.79
CA ALA A 24 20.93 26.79 -39.18
C ALA A 24 21.02 27.60 -40.47
N ALA A 25 20.04 27.47 -41.37
CA ALA A 25 19.90 28.35 -42.53
C ALA A 25 18.43 28.59 -42.88
N ASP A 26 18.08 29.88 -42.92
CA ASP A 26 16.87 30.46 -43.49
C ASP A 26 16.74 30.09 -44.98
N ASN A 27 15.52 29.96 -45.50
CA ASN A 27 15.32 29.96 -46.96
C ASN A 27 13.99 30.62 -47.36
N LYS A 28 14.04 31.94 -47.58
CA LYS A 28 12.96 32.72 -48.18
C LYS A 28 12.91 32.57 -49.71
N ASN A 29 11.74 32.13 -50.17
CA ASN A 29 10.91 32.79 -51.17
C ASN A 29 11.41 32.94 -52.63
N LYS A 30 10.73 32.23 -53.54
CA LYS A 30 10.49 32.50 -54.98
C LYS A 30 9.30 31.65 -55.41
N ASP A 31 8.44 32.01 -56.37
CA ASP A 31 8.36 33.21 -57.22
C ASP A 31 6.86 33.45 -57.59
N LYS A 32 6.56 34.67 -58.04
CA LYS A 32 5.58 35.14 -59.07
C LYS A 32 4.56 34.17 -59.72
N ASP A 33 3.45 34.60 -60.31
CA ASP A 33 2.90 35.92 -60.69
C ASP A 33 1.40 35.75 -61.00
N LYS A 34 0.59 36.83 -60.90
CA LYS A 34 -0.41 37.23 -61.92
C LYS A 34 -1.29 38.44 -61.52
N ASP A 35 -1.41 39.34 -62.49
CA ASP A 35 -2.43 40.36 -62.79
C ASP A 35 -3.38 40.83 -61.66
N LYS A 36 -3.33 42.10 -61.23
CA LYS A 36 -3.81 43.31 -61.95
C LYS A 36 -5.25 43.20 -62.46
N ASP A 37 -6.15 43.87 -61.74
CA ASP A 37 -6.96 44.94 -62.33
C ASP A 37 -7.29 46.02 -61.30
N LYS A 38 -7.56 47.24 -61.75
CA LYS A 38 -7.67 48.44 -60.89
C LYS A 38 -8.76 49.39 -61.39
N GLU A 39 -9.91 49.38 -60.72
CA GLU A 39 -10.96 50.40 -60.90
C GLU A 39 -11.34 51.06 -59.57
N LYS A 40 -12.10 52.17 -59.60
CA LYS A 40 -11.79 53.36 -58.79
C LYS A 40 -13.01 54.01 -58.12
N SER A 41 -12.86 54.33 -56.82
CA SER A 41 -13.71 55.24 -56.01
C SER A 41 -15.14 54.73 -55.68
N PRO A 42 -15.88 55.27 -54.67
CA PRO A 42 -15.81 56.60 -54.02
C PRO A 42 -15.69 56.55 -52.46
N PRO A 43 -15.91 57.63 -51.67
CA PRO A 43 -15.34 57.78 -50.32
C PRO A 43 -16.16 57.14 -49.18
N PRO A 44 -15.55 56.90 -47.99
CA PRO A 44 -16.25 56.36 -46.83
C PRO A 44 -17.15 57.40 -46.17
N ILE A 45 -18.46 57.13 -46.19
CA ILE A 45 -19.48 57.87 -45.43
C ILE A 45 -19.38 57.47 -43.95
N GLN A 46 -19.38 58.44 -43.05
CA GLN A 46 -19.41 58.18 -41.61
C GLN A 46 -20.80 57.68 -41.18
N SER A 47 -20.81 56.62 -40.37
CA SER A 47 -22.00 56.05 -39.73
C SER A 47 -21.87 56.14 -38.20
N PRO A 48 -22.98 56.25 -37.45
CA PRO A 48 -22.99 56.77 -36.09
C PRO A 48 -22.40 55.82 -35.04
N PRO A 49 -22.01 56.34 -33.84
CA PRO A 49 -21.52 55.50 -32.75
C PRO A 49 -22.56 54.48 -32.27
N PRO A 50 -22.14 53.29 -31.83
CA PRO A 50 -23.04 52.27 -31.31
C PRO A 50 -23.71 52.70 -30.00
N PRO A 51 -24.90 52.16 -29.67
CA PRO A 51 -25.60 52.51 -28.44
C PRO A 51 -24.81 52.04 -27.20
N VAL A 52 -24.86 52.84 -26.14
CA VAL A 52 -24.27 52.50 -24.83
C VAL A 52 -25.07 51.35 -24.21
N VAL A 53 -24.56 50.12 -24.34
CA VAL A 53 -25.04 48.98 -23.55
C VAL A 53 -24.31 49.00 -22.22
N SER A 54 -25.03 49.31 -21.15
CA SER A 54 -24.51 49.25 -19.79
C SER A 54 -24.06 47.84 -19.45
N SER A 55 -22.76 47.64 -19.21
CA SER A 55 -22.23 46.39 -18.68
C SER A 55 -22.92 46.04 -17.35
N PRO A 56 -23.31 44.77 -17.11
CA PRO A 56 -23.73 44.36 -15.78
C PRO A 56 -22.55 44.52 -14.81
N PRO A 57 -22.80 44.83 -13.51
CA PRO A 57 -21.75 44.89 -12.52
C PRO A 57 -21.02 43.54 -12.42
N PRO A 58 -19.71 43.53 -12.10
CA PRO A 58 -18.97 42.28 -11.93
C PRO A 58 -19.65 41.42 -10.85
N PRO A 59 -19.64 40.07 -11.01
CA PRO A 59 -20.18 39.20 -9.98
C PRO A 59 -19.45 39.47 -8.65
N LEU A 60 -20.23 39.62 -7.58
CA LEU A 60 -19.70 39.67 -6.23
C LEU A 60 -18.76 38.47 -6.01
N PRO A 61 -17.59 38.65 -5.38
CA PRO A 61 -16.71 37.53 -5.11
C PRO A 61 -17.49 36.51 -4.27
N SER A 62 -17.60 35.28 -4.78
CA SER A 62 -18.11 34.17 -3.97
C SER A 62 -17.35 34.15 -2.65
N PRO A 63 -18.02 34.04 -1.50
CA PRO A 63 -17.31 33.89 -0.25
C PRO A 63 -16.39 32.68 -0.38
N SER A 64 -15.08 32.89 -0.15
CA SER A 64 -14.11 31.80 -0.13
C SER A 64 -14.68 30.66 0.70
N PRO A 65 -14.64 29.40 0.24
CA PRO A 65 -15.08 28.29 1.06
C PRO A 65 -14.31 28.37 2.37
N VAL A 66 -15.05 28.61 3.46
CA VAL A 66 -14.46 28.67 4.80
C VAL A 66 -13.69 27.36 4.97
N PRO A 67 -12.38 27.39 5.31
CA PRO A 67 -11.65 26.17 5.55
C PRO A 67 -12.37 25.43 6.67
N VAL A 68 -13.08 24.35 6.32
CA VAL A 68 -13.64 23.44 7.30
C VAL A 68 -12.42 22.87 8.01
N PRO A 69 -12.23 23.14 9.33
CA PRO A 69 -11.07 22.60 10.02
C PRO A 69 -11.10 21.09 9.85
N PRO A 70 -9.97 20.43 9.51
CA PRO A 70 -9.94 18.98 9.47
C PRO A 70 -10.44 18.49 10.83
N SER A 71 -11.49 17.65 10.81
CA SER A 71 -12.10 17.16 12.03
C SER A 71 -10.99 16.52 12.86
N PRO A 72 -10.66 17.03 14.07
CA PRO A 72 -9.57 16.44 14.83
C PRO A 72 -9.96 14.98 15.05
N SER A 73 -9.12 14.06 14.56
CA SER A 73 -9.26 12.63 14.80
C SER A 73 -9.17 12.44 16.31
N SER A 74 -10.31 12.43 17.00
CA SER A 74 -10.30 12.55 18.45
C SER A 74 -9.59 11.36 19.04
N ASP A 75 -8.60 11.62 19.86
CA ASP A 75 -7.93 10.62 20.70
C ASP A 75 -8.83 10.15 21.85
N VAL A 76 -10.15 10.28 21.67
CA VAL A 76 -11.21 9.97 22.62
C VAL A 76 -12.18 9.03 21.93
N VAL A 77 -12.39 7.87 22.54
CA VAL A 77 -13.26 6.80 22.06
C VAL A 77 -14.37 6.54 23.09
N TYR A 78 -15.49 5.99 22.62
CA TYR A 78 -16.65 5.66 23.46
C TYR A 78 -17.34 4.40 22.91
N CYS A 79 -18.06 3.68 23.76
CA CYS A 79 -18.84 2.55 23.31
C CYS A 79 -20.03 3.03 22.46
N LYS A 80 -20.16 2.55 21.23
CA LYS A 80 -21.28 2.90 20.33
C LYS A 80 -22.57 2.13 20.67
N ASN A 81 -22.48 0.95 21.30
CA ASN A 81 -23.62 0.11 21.63
C ASN A 81 -24.03 0.25 23.10
N THR A 82 -24.50 1.43 23.47
CA THR A 82 -24.92 1.74 24.85
C THR A 82 -26.15 0.93 25.29
N THR A 83 -26.93 0.39 24.37
CA THR A 83 -28.06 -0.51 24.68
C THR A 83 -27.60 -1.85 25.23
N ALA A 84 -26.55 -2.45 24.67
CA ALA A 84 -25.96 -3.69 25.18
C ALA A 84 -25.03 -3.46 26.37
N TYR A 85 -24.38 -2.29 26.43
CA TYR A 85 -23.38 -1.95 27.45
C TYR A 85 -23.75 -0.64 28.19
N PRO A 86 -24.87 -0.60 28.95
CA PRO A 86 -25.39 0.63 29.56
C PRO A 86 -24.48 1.20 30.67
N THR A 87 -23.56 0.41 31.20
CA THR A 87 -22.55 0.84 32.18
C THR A 87 -21.30 1.45 31.52
N CYS A 88 -21.12 1.27 30.19
CA CYS A 88 -19.96 1.77 29.46
C CYS A 88 -20.33 2.97 28.58
N THR A 89 -20.70 4.09 29.22
CA THR A 89 -21.12 5.32 28.52
C THR A 89 -20.08 6.43 28.58
N ALA A 90 -19.09 6.33 29.47
CA ALA A 90 -18.04 7.33 29.61
C ALA A 90 -17.05 7.27 28.41
N PRO A 91 -16.64 8.42 27.85
CA PRO A 91 -15.55 8.47 26.89
C PRO A 91 -14.19 8.19 27.56
N ALA A 92 -13.27 7.58 26.82
CA ALA A 92 -11.91 7.27 27.27
C ALA A 92 -10.86 7.72 26.25
N THR A 93 -9.72 8.21 26.73
CA THR A 93 -8.62 8.68 25.86
C THR A 93 -7.73 7.52 25.42
N CYS A 94 -7.41 7.44 24.13
CA CYS A 94 -6.49 6.47 23.56
C CYS A 94 -5.09 6.57 24.19
N PRO A 95 -4.42 5.43 24.46
CA PRO A 95 -3.02 5.42 24.86
C PRO A 95 -2.14 6.17 23.84
N LYS A 96 -1.14 6.95 24.32
CA LYS A 96 -0.26 7.77 23.47
C LYS A 96 0.34 7.02 22.26
N ARG A 97 0.71 5.75 22.46
CA ARG A 97 1.28 4.85 21.43
C ARG A 97 0.34 4.49 20.27
N CYS A 98 -0.97 4.69 20.44
CA CYS A 98 -2.01 4.36 19.47
C CYS A 98 -3.08 5.47 19.45
N LYS A 99 -2.62 6.73 19.54
CA LYS A 99 -3.45 7.91 19.80
C LYS A 99 -4.62 8.08 18.81
N GLN A 100 -4.45 7.59 17.58
CA GLN A 100 -5.44 7.61 16.49
C GLN A 100 -5.83 6.20 15.99
N SER A 101 -5.36 5.14 16.66
CA SER A 101 -5.50 3.72 16.27
C SER A 101 -5.96 2.86 17.46
N CYS A 102 -6.94 3.39 18.18
CA CYS A 102 -7.59 2.70 19.30
C CYS A 102 -9.12 2.74 19.15
N HIS A 103 -9.79 1.78 19.79
CA HIS A 103 -11.23 1.72 19.91
C HIS A 103 -11.64 1.45 21.37
N MET A 104 -12.89 1.77 21.73
CA MET A 104 -13.42 1.36 23.03
C MET A 104 -13.85 -0.10 22.96
N ASP A 105 -13.23 -0.95 23.76
CA ASP A 105 -13.82 -2.24 24.10
C ASP A 105 -14.97 -2.00 25.09
N CYS A 106 -16.19 -2.27 24.64
CA CYS A 106 -17.40 -2.09 25.43
C CYS A 106 -17.54 -3.11 26.59
N GLU A 107 -16.89 -4.28 26.50
CA GLU A 107 -16.98 -5.32 27.53
C GLU A 107 -16.14 -4.98 28.75
N THR A 108 -14.87 -4.57 28.55
CA THR A 108 -14.01 -4.13 29.65
C THR A 108 -14.10 -2.63 29.95
N CYS A 109 -14.80 -1.87 29.11
CA CYS A 109 -14.91 -0.41 29.10
C CYS A 109 -13.56 0.31 29.08
N LYS A 110 -12.65 -0.13 28.20
CA LYS A 110 -11.28 0.39 28.08
C LYS A 110 -10.92 0.73 26.63
N PRO A 111 -10.08 1.76 26.41
CA PRO A 111 -9.51 2.04 25.11
C PRO A 111 -8.41 1.01 24.79
N ILE A 112 -8.61 0.21 23.74
CA ILE A 112 -7.68 -0.81 23.26
C ILE A 112 -7.05 -0.33 21.94
N CYS A 113 -5.72 -0.41 21.87
CA CYS A 113 -4.99 -0.20 20.61
C CYS A 113 -5.24 -1.37 19.65
N ASP A 114 -5.50 -1.11 18.37
CA ASP A 114 -5.72 -2.18 17.38
C ASP A 114 -4.51 -3.16 17.33
N CYS A 115 -3.29 -2.63 17.49
CA CYS A 115 -2.04 -3.39 17.58
C CYS A 115 -1.88 -4.31 18.81
N ASN A 116 -2.85 -4.34 19.73
CA ASN A 116 -2.82 -5.14 20.96
C ASN A 116 -3.87 -6.27 20.97
N MET A 117 -4.50 -6.56 19.83
CA MET A 117 -5.51 -7.61 19.69
C MET A 117 -4.97 -8.85 18.96
N PRO A 118 -5.57 -10.05 19.15
CA PRO A 118 -5.30 -11.24 18.33
C PRO A 118 -5.39 -10.91 16.84
N GLY A 119 -4.38 -11.31 16.07
CA GLY A 119 -4.23 -10.97 14.66
C GLY A 119 -3.57 -9.62 14.38
N ALA A 120 -3.08 -8.89 15.39
CA ALA A 120 -2.27 -7.69 15.17
C ALA A 120 -0.92 -8.04 14.53
N VAL A 121 -0.48 -7.18 13.59
CA VAL A 121 0.88 -7.13 13.04
C VAL A 121 1.29 -5.66 12.99
N CYS A 122 2.07 -5.22 13.96
CA CYS A 122 2.48 -3.82 14.14
C CYS A 122 3.92 -3.76 14.63
N GLU A 123 4.49 -2.56 14.75
CA GLU A 123 5.87 -2.39 15.26
C GLU A 123 6.88 -3.23 14.45
N ASP A 124 7.90 -3.84 15.08
CA ASP A 124 9.15 -4.23 14.40
C ASP A 124 9.47 -5.74 14.37
N PRO A 125 8.81 -6.52 13.49
CA PRO A 125 7.38 -6.63 13.35
C PRO A 125 6.86 -7.62 14.40
N ARG A 126 6.02 -7.09 15.29
CA ARG A 126 5.40 -7.82 16.40
C ARG A 126 4.05 -8.36 15.93
N PHE A 127 3.83 -9.64 16.17
CA PHE A 127 2.60 -10.36 15.89
C PHE A 127 1.88 -10.70 17.20
N ILE A 128 0.56 -10.77 17.17
CA ILE A 128 -0.25 -11.42 18.20
C ILE A 128 -1.02 -12.55 17.54
N GLY A 129 -0.84 -13.78 18.01
CA GLY A 129 -1.53 -14.96 17.48
C GLY A 129 -3.04 -14.96 17.73
N GLY A 130 -3.75 -15.86 17.07
CA GLY A 130 -5.16 -16.17 17.36
C GLY A 130 -5.36 -16.70 18.78
N ASP A 131 -4.32 -17.30 19.37
CA ASP A 131 -4.21 -17.70 20.77
C ASP A 131 -3.95 -16.54 21.75
N GLY A 132 -3.83 -15.31 21.25
CA GLY A 132 -3.56 -14.09 22.04
C GLY A 132 -2.10 -13.92 22.47
N ASN A 133 -1.18 -14.83 22.13
CA ASN A 133 0.21 -14.72 22.52
C ASN A 133 0.99 -13.79 21.57
N THR A 134 1.89 -12.98 22.15
CA THR A 134 2.79 -12.11 21.39
C THR A 134 4.01 -12.89 20.91
N PHE A 135 4.39 -12.71 19.64
CA PHE A 135 5.61 -13.24 19.05
C PHE A 135 6.17 -12.29 17.99
N TYR A 136 7.35 -12.61 17.46
CA TYR A 136 8.02 -11.85 16.41
C TYR A 136 8.36 -12.77 15.24
N PHE A 137 8.26 -12.27 14.02
CA PHE A 137 8.73 -12.95 12.81
C PHE A 137 9.56 -11.97 11.99
N HIS A 138 10.89 -12.11 12.01
CA HIS A 138 11.76 -11.09 11.42
C HIS A 138 11.72 -11.02 9.88
N GLY A 139 11.18 -12.04 9.20
CA GLY A 139 11.14 -12.08 7.75
C GLY A 139 12.50 -11.75 7.12
N ARG A 140 12.49 -10.87 6.11
CA ARG A 140 13.69 -10.29 5.51
C ARG A 140 13.32 -9.10 4.63
N ARG A 141 14.14 -8.03 4.62
CA ARG A 141 13.95 -6.87 3.75
C ARG A 141 13.89 -7.24 2.27
N GLY A 142 12.87 -6.74 1.56
CA GLY A 142 12.64 -6.94 0.13
C GLY A 142 12.14 -8.34 -0.23
N ARG A 143 11.48 -9.04 0.69
CA ARG A 143 10.96 -10.39 0.51
C ARG A 143 9.50 -10.50 0.94
N ASP A 144 8.83 -11.49 0.37
CA ASP A 144 7.41 -11.78 0.57
C ASP A 144 7.24 -13.06 1.40
N PHE A 145 6.33 -13.03 2.38
CA PHE A 145 6.10 -14.14 3.30
C PHE A 145 4.62 -14.40 3.54
N CYS A 146 4.25 -15.67 3.61
CA CYS A 146 2.89 -16.13 3.89
C CYS A 146 2.53 -15.93 5.37
N LEU A 147 1.73 -14.91 5.64
CA LEU A 147 1.15 -14.68 6.95
C LEU A 147 0.02 -15.67 7.24
N LEU A 148 -0.82 -15.96 6.25
CA LEU A 148 -1.92 -16.91 6.36
C LEU A 148 -2.13 -17.67 5.04
N SER A 149 -2.34 -18.97 5.11
CA SER A 149 -2.89 -19.77 4.02
C SER A 149 -3.88 -20.77 4.57
N ASP A 150 -5.08 -20.71 4.02
CA ASP A 150 -6.18 -21.66 4.19
C ASP A 150 -6.66 -22.09 2.79
N ALA A 151 -7.66 -22.97 2.70
CA ALA A 151 -8.20 -23.47 1.44
C ALA A 151 -8.63 -22.35 0.47
N ASP A 152 -9.42 -21.39 0.96
CA ASP A 152 -10.05 -20.32 0.17
C ASP A 152 -9.50 -18.91 0.48
N LEU A 153 -8.47 -18.79 1.33
CA LEU A 153 -7.86 -17.51 1.72
C LEU A 153 -6.34 -17.63 1.80
N HIS A 154 -5.62 -16.80 1.06
CA HIS A 154 -4.15 -16.69 1.14
C HIS A 154 -3.73 -15.23 1.34
N ILE A 155 -2.82 -14.99 2.29
CA ILE A 155 -2.31 -13.67 2.65
C ILE A 155 -0.79 -13.71 2.74
N ASN A 156 -0.14 -13.02 1.83
CA ASN A 156 1.28 -12.69 1.93
C ASN A 156 1.47 -11.24 2.38
N ALA A 157 2.63 -10.98 2.97
CA ALA A 157 3.12 -9.65 3.29
C ALA A 157 4.49 -9.39 2.65
N HIS A 158 4.67 -8.19 2.12
CA HIS A 158 5.96 -7.66 1.66
C HIS A 158 6.68 -6.96 2.82
N PHE A 159 7.89 -7.40 3.15
CA PHE A 159 8.67 -6.85 4.25
C PHE A 159 9.70 -5.84 3.73
N ILE A 160 9.66 -4.61 4.24
CA ILE A 160 10.78 -3.68 4.18
C ILE A 160 11.63 -3.82 5.45
N GLY A 161 12.71 -3.05 5.57
CA GLY A 161 13.65 -3.15 6.69
C GLY A 161 14.76 -2.11 6.61
N SER A 162 15.50 -1.96 7.70
CA SER A 162 16.48 -0.87 7.87
C SER A 162 17.57 -0.85 6.79
N HIS A 163 18.22 0.31 6.60
CA HIS A 163 19.33 0.46 5.68
C HIS A 163 20.73 0.37 6.35
N VAL A 164 20.80 -0.05 7.61
CA VAL A 164 22.03 -0.12 8.41
C VAL A 164 22.91 -1.30 7.97
N PRO A 165 24.12 -1.07 7.40
CA PRO A 165 25.01 -2.17 7.03
C PRO A 165 25.57 -2.87 8.27
N GLY A 166 25.55 -4.20 8.28
CA GLY A 166 26.17 -4.99 9.36
C GLY A 166 25.42 -4.98 10.69
N ALA A 167 24.15 -4.53 10.73
CA ALA A 167 23.32 -4.64 11.92
C ALA A 167 23.17 -6.12 12.35
N ARG A 168 23.27 -6.38 13.67
CA ARG A 168 23.15 -7.74 14.23
C ARG A 168 21.75 -8.34 14.12
N ARG A 169 20.75 -7.48 13.94
CA ARG A 169 19.34 -7.80 13.70
C ARG A 169 18.92 -6.95 12.48
N ASP A 170 18.15 -7.52 11.57
CA ASP A 170 17.54 -6.78 10.46
C ASP A 170 16.09 -6.46 10.88
N PRO A 171 15.84 -5.28 11.49
CA PRO A 171 14.48 -4.82 11.81
C PRO A 171 13.68 -4.63 10.53
N SER A 172 12.41 -5.01 10.57
CA SER A 172 11.58 -5.20 9.39
C SER A 172 10.12 -4.90 9.65
N TRP A 173 9.43 -4.43 8.62
CA TRP A 173 8.06 -3.94 8.71
C TRP A 173 7.25 -4.40 7.50
N VAL A 174 5.97 -4.69 7.70
CA VAL A 174 5.07 -5.03 6.60
C VAL A 174 4.70 -3.76 5.84
N GLN A 175 5.23 -3.57 4.63
CA GLN A 175 4.87 -2.43 3.78
C GLN A 175 3.58 -2.66 3.02
N ALA A 176 3.30 -3.91 2.64
CA ALA A 176 2.10 -4.26 1.89
C ALA A 176 1.66 -5.67 2.19
N ILE A 177 0.38 -5.94 1.95
CA ILE A 177 -0.21 -7.28 1.93
C ILE A 177 -0.89 -7.52 0.58
N ALA A 178 -0.89 -8.78 0.15
CA ALA A 178 -1.77 -9.26 -0.89
C ALA A 178 -2.65 -10.36 -0.32
N VAL A 179 -3.95 -10.23 -0.58
CA VAL A 179 -4.99 -11.17 -0.17
C VAL A 179 -5.59 -11.79 -1.43
N GLN A 180 -5.63 -13.12 -1.47
CA GLN A 180 -6.23 -13.90 -2.55
C GLN A 180 -7.36 -14.74 -1.98
N PHE A 181 -8.54 -14.64 -2.60
CA PHE A 181 -9.75 -15.32 -2.13
C PHE A 181 -10.74 -15.43 -3.29
N SER A 182 -11.45 -16.56 -3.42
CA SER A 182 -12.54 -16.73 -4.41
C SER A 182 -12.22 -16.29 -5.85
N GLY A 183 -10.96 -16.42 -6.30
CA GLY A 183 -10.49 -15.94 -7.61
C GLY A 183 -10.13 -14.45 -7.70
N HIS A 184 -10.42 -13.66 -6.67
CA HIS A 184 -10.09 -12.25 -6.57
C HIS A 184 -8.70 -12.00 -5.96
N ARG A 185 -8.16 -10.81 -6.26
CA ARG A 185 -6.84 -10.35 -5.82
C ARG A 185 -6.93 -8.93 -5.27
N LEU A 186 -6.70 -8.80 -3.96
CA LEU A 186 -6.61 -7.51 -3.28
C LEU A 186 -5.14 -7.22 -2.90
N TYR A 187 -4.71 -5.98 -3.12
CA TYR A 187 -3.49 -5.40 -2.57
C TYR A 187 -3.84 -4.26 -1.61
N VAL A 188 -3.15 -4.18 -0.48
CA VAL A 188 -3.15 -3.02 0.43
C VAL A 188 -1.70 -2.70 0.78
N GLY A 189 -1.24 -1.47 0.56
CA GLY A 189 0.15 -1.09 0.79
C GLY A 189 0.34 0.36 1.24
N ALA A 190 1.42 0.60 1.96
CA ALA A 190 1.94 1.93 2.25
C ALA A 190 2.87 2.40 1.10
N ARG A 191 2.58 3.58 0.54
CA ARG A 191 3.38 4.25 -0.48
C ARG A 191 4.70 4.72 0.13
N ARG A 192 5.82 4.25 -0.41
CA ARG A 192 7.16 4.74 -0.06
C ARG A 192 7.20 6.27 -0.10
N THR A 193 7.72 6.87 0.97
CA THR A 193 7.52 8.27 1.28
C THR A 193 8.80 8.87 1.85
N ALA A 194 9.23 10.00 1.29
CA ALA A 194 10.48 10.67 1.66
C ALA A 194 10.38 11.55 2.92
N ALA A 195 9.20 12.13 3.15
CA ALA A 195 8.84 12.91 4.33
C ALA A 195 7.38 12.60 4.68
N TRP A 196 7.13 12.24 5.95
CA TRP A 196 5.79 11.92 6.42
C TRP A 196 4.95 13.17 6.60
N ASP A 197 3.66 13.04 6.30
CA ASP A 197 2.62 14.04 6.46
C ASP A 197 1.34 13.26 6.75
N ASP A 198 0.73 13.52 7.91
CA ASP A 198 -0.46 12.81 8.38
C ASP A 198 -1.70 13.08 7.52
N GLU A 199 -1.74 14.23 6.83
CA GLU A 199 -2.85 14.70 6.00
C GLU A 199 -2.77 14.11 4.57
N ALA A 200 -1.55 13.82 4.09
CA ALA A 200 -1.32 13.19 2.80
C ALA A 200 -1.52 11.67 2.85
N ASP A 201 -2.54 11.15 2.16
CA ASP A 201 -2.84 9.72 2.13
C ASP A 201 -1.74 8.90 1.42
N ARG A 202 -1.10 8.02 2.19
CA ARG A 202 -0.04 7.11 1.75
C ARG A 202 -0.56 5.70 1.53
N LEU A 203 -1.85 5.42 1.66
CA LEU A 203 -2.39 4.12 1.28
C LEU A 203 -2.45 3.95 -0.25
N ALA A 204 -2.29 2.71 -0.68
CA ALA A 204 -2.56 2.25 -2.04
C ALA A 204 -3.36 0.95 -1.94
N ILE A 205 -4.53 0.91 -2.56
CA ILE A 205 -5.44 -0.23 -2.51
C ILE A 205 -5.83 -0.56 -3.95
N VAL A 206 -5.71 -1.83 -4.33
CA VAL A 206 -6.01 -2.31 -5.68
C VAL A 206 -6.80 -3.61 -5.57
N PHE A 207 -7.93 -3.69 -6.26
CA PHE A 207 -8.79 -4.87 -6.32
C PHE A 207 -8.91 -5.33 -7.78
N ASP A 208 -8.55 -6.57 -8.05
CA ASP A 208 -8.52 -7.19 -9.39
C ASP A 208 -7.79 -6.34 -10.46
N GLY A 209 -6.74 -5.64 -10.03
CA GLY A 209 -5.92 -4.76 -10.88
C GLY A 209 -6.47 -3.33 -11.04
N ALA A 210 -7.68 -3.04 -10.57
CA ALA A 210 -8.26 -1.69 -10.55
C ALA A 210 -7.96 -0.96 -9.23
N PRO A 211 -7.56 0.33 -9.26
CA PRO A 211 -7.43 1.14 -8.04
C PRO A 211 -8.75 1.26 -7.27
N VAL A 212 -8.69 1.19 -5.95
CA VAL A 212 -9.83 1.41 -5.05
C VAL A 212 -9.75 2.82 -4.48
N GLU A 213 -10.53 3.73 -5.08
CA GLU A 213 -10.61 5.12 -4.66
C GLU A 213 -11.73 5.31 -3.61
N VAL A 214 -11.35 5.70 -2.40
CA VAL A 214 -12.29 6.01 -1.31
C VAL A 214 -12.05 7.44 -0.84
N GLN A 215 -13.11 8.26 -0.84
CA GLN A 215 -13.05 9.68 -0.42
C GLN A 215 -12.33 9.83 0.93
N GLY A 216 -11.54 10.91 1.08
CA GLY A 216 -10.72 11.16 2.27
C GLY A 216 -11.52 11.64 3.49
N VAL A 217 -12.57 10.92 3.88
CA VAL A 217 -13.47 11.28 4.99
C VAL A 217 -13.77 10.02 5.80
N ALA A 218 -13.76 10.12 7.13
CA ALA A 218 -14.04 8.97 8.00
C ALA A 218 -15.43 8.37 7.72
N ASN A 219 -15.52 7.03 7.71
CA ASN A 219 -16.68 6.24 7.32
C ASN A 219 -17.08 6.32 5.83
N ALA A 220 -16.35 7.04 4.96
CA ALA A 220 -16.53 6.90 3.52
C ALA A 220 -16.24 5.44 3.11
N ARG A 221 -17.12 4.87 2.28
CA ARG A 221 -17.11 3.45 1.92
C ARG A 221 -17.09 3.25 0.41
N TRP A 222 -16.34 2.24 -0.01
CA TRP A 222 -16.36 1.65 -1.34
C TRP A 222 -16.72 0.17 -1.22
N GLU A 223 -17.43 -0.37 -2.20
CA GLU A 223 -17.87 -1.75 -2.28
C GLU A 223 -17.48 -2.34 -3.63
N ALA A 224 -17.00 -3.58 -3.65
CA ALA A 224 -16.52 -4.22 -4.87
C ALA A 224 -17.70 -4.62 -5.79
N PRO A 225 -17.64 -4.33 -7.11
CA PRO A 225 -18.76 -4.63 -8.02
C PRO A 225 -19.11 -6.11 -8.16
N SER A 226 -18.14 -7.00 -7.91
CA SER A 226 -18.20 -8.44 -8.19
C SER A 226 -18.00 -9.33 -6.95
N SER A 227 -17.94 -8.74 -5.75
CA SER A 227 -17.54 -9.43 -4.53
C SER A 227 -18.13 -8.77 -3.28
N PRO A 228 -18.45 -9.49 -2.19
CA PRO A 228 -18.89 -8.89 -0.93
C PRO A 228 -17.72 -8.27 -0.13
N LEU A 229 -16.72 -7.73 -0.83
CA LEU A 229 -15.59 -6.98 -0.28
C LEU A 229 -15.97 -5.50 -0.19
N SER A 230 -15.64 -4.85 0.93
CA SER A 230 -15.78 -3.41 1.09
C SER A 230 -14.53 -2.80 1.73
N VAL A 231 -14.29 -1.52 1.44
CA VAL A 231 -13.20 -0.72 2.00
C VAL A 231 -13.82 0.54 2.61
N THR A 232 -13.60 0.76 3.90
CA THR A 232 -14.16 1.89 4.66
C THR A 232 -13.04 2.68 5.32
N ARG A 233 -13.03 4.01 5.18
CA ARG A 233 -12.08 4.89 5.86
C ARG A 233 -12.27 4.87 7.37
N THR A 234 -11.18 4.67 8.13
CA THR A 234 -11.19 4.88 9.60
C THR A 234 -10.92 6.34 9.95
N LYS A 235 -10.10 7.01 9.16
CA LYS A 235 -9.72 8.43 9.25
C LYS A 235 -9.61 9.05 7.84
N ALA A 236 -9.44 10.37 7.76
CA ALA A 236 -9.41 11.10 6.48
C ALA A 236 -8.30 10.60 5.53
N ALA A 237 -7.11 10.30 6.06
CA ALA A 237 -5.97 9.78 5.33
C ALA A 237 -5.31 8.63 6.12
N ASN A 238 -4.54 7.77 5.46
CA ASN A 238 -3.66 6.79 6.09
C ASN A 238 -4.34 5.69 6.95
N GLY A 239 -5.66 5.47 6.84
CA GLY A 239 -6.36 4.44 7.61
C GLY A 239 -7.64 3.90 6.95
N VAL A 240 -7.74 2.57 6.86
CA VAL A 240 -8.92 1.85 6.34
C VAL A 240 -9.25 0.59 7.15
N VAL A 241 -10.51 0.17 7.04
CA VAL A 241 -10.96 -1.20 7.28
C VAL A 241 -11.32 -1.81 5.92
N VAL A 242 -10.70 -2.94 5.59
CA VAL A 242 -11.12 -3.82 4.50
C VAL A 242 -11.88 -4.99 5.09
N GLU A 243 -13.08 -5.28 4.60
CA GLU A 243 -13.91 -6.37 5.10
C GLU A 243 -14.50 -7.19 3.95
N LEU A 244 -14.27 -8.50 3.99
CA LEU A 244 -14.93 -9.49 3.14
C LEU A 244 -15.97 -10.21 4.00
N ALA A 245 -17.25 -10.04 3.66
CA ALA A 245 -18.36 -10.41 4.54
C ALA A 245 -18.25 -11.87 5.05
N ARG A 246 -18.19 -12.03 6.38
CA ARG A 246 -18.07 -13.33 7.09
C ARG A 246 -16.77 -14.12 6.85
N VAL A 247 -15.77 -13.56 6.17
CA VAL A 247 -14.47 -14.23 5.95
C VAL A 247 -13.37 -13.56 6.76
N PHE A 248 -13.14 -12.27 6.52
CA PHE A 248 -12.15 -11.47 7.26
C PHE A 248 -12.54 -10.01 7.40
N LYS A 249 -11.93 -9.37 8.39
CA LYS A 249 -11.79 -7.92 8.54
C LYS A 249 -10.32 -7.59 8.78
N ILE A 250 -9.79 -6.61 8.05
CA ILE A 250 -8.41 -6.12 8.14
C ILE A 250 -8.49 -4.63 8.43
N THR A 251 -8.10 -4.20 9.62
CA THR A 251 -7.75 -2.79 9.83
C THR A 251 -6.33 -2.58 9.34
N ALA A 252 -6.10 -1.56 8.52
CA ALA A 252 -4.78 -1.20 8.01
C ALA A 252 -4.55 0.31 8.15
N ASN A 253 -3.48 0.68 8.86
CA ASN A 253 -3.04 2.06 9.01
C ASN A 253 -1.64 2.22 8.41
N ALA A 254 -1.48 3.18 7.49
CA ALA A 254 -0.14 3.57 7.05
C ALA A 254 0.50 4.45 8.13
N VAL A 255 1.74 4.14 8.49
CA VAL A 255 2.52 4.82 9.54
C VAL A 255 3.99 4.96 9.13
N PRO A 256 4.71 6.00 9.61
CA PRO A 256 6.14 6.15 9.42
C PRO A 256 6.93 5.45 10.53
N ILE A 257 8.24 5.26 10.32
CA ILE A 257 9.20 5.19 11.43
C ILE A 257 9.58 6.62 11.80
N THR A 258 9.41 7.00 13.06
CA THR A 258 9.78 8.34 13.51
C THR A 258 11.29 8.47 13.72
N GLU A 259 11.79 9.71 13.73
CA GLU A 259 13.18 9.99 14.11
C GLU A 259 13.51 9.49 15.52
N GLU A 260 12.55 9.57 16.45
CA GLU A 260 12.69 9.09 17.83
C GLU A 260 12.81 7.56 17.88
N ASP A 261 11.95 6.83 17.15
CA ASP A 261 12.05 5.37 17.05
C ASP A 261 13.41 4.96 16.46
N SER A 262 13.83 5.64 15.38
CA SER A 262 15.14 5.41 14.76
C SER A 262 16.30 5.73 15.71
N ARG A 263 16.19 6.78 16.53
CA ARG A 263 17.19 7.17 17.53
C ARG A 263 17.28 6.18 18.70
N VAL A 264 16.16 5.66 19.17
CA VAL A 264 16.10 4.70 20.29
C VAL A 264 16.53 3.30 19.85
N HIS A 265 16.13 2.86 18.65
CA HIS A 265 16.35 1.50 18.17
C HIS A 265 17.49 1.36 17.15
N ASN A 266 18.12 2.47 16.74
CA ASN A 266 19.18 2.53 15.73
C ASN A 266 18.74 2.00 14.35
N TYR A 267 17.51 2.31 13.93
CA TYR A 267 16.99 1.89 12.61
C TYR A 267 17.70 2.57 11.43
N GLY A 268 18.49 3.61 11.68
CA GLY A 268 19.30 4.28 10.66
C GLY A 268 18.45 4.84 9.53
N LEU A 269 17.33 5.47 9.89
CA LEU A 269 16.55 6.34 9.01
C LEU A 269 17.50 7.31 8.30
N ARG A 270 17.26 7.56 7.01
CA ARG A 270 18.05 8.47 6.19
C ARG A 270 17.12 9.48 5.54
N ASP A 271 17.66 10.66 5.25
CA ASP A 271 16.98 11.68 4.46
C ASP A 271 16.40 11.05 3.19
N GLY A 272 15.07 11.15 3.03
CA GLY A 272 14.37 10.65 1.85
C GLY A 272 13.74 9.25 1.97
N ASP A 273 13.72 8.60 3.13
CA ASP A 273 12.85 7.44 3.38
C ASP A 273 12.36 7.35 4.83
N CYS A 274 11.06 7.58 5.05
CA CYS A 274 10.41 7.42 6.36
C CYS A 274 10.08 5.96 6.72
N LEU A 275 10.48 4.98 5.91
CA LEU A 275 10.14 3.56 6.09
C LEU A 275 8.63 3.34 6.29
N ALA A 276 7.83 4.01 5.45
CA ALA A 276 6.37 3.94 5.52
C ALA A 276 5.88 2.49 5.37
N HIS A 277 5.15 2.03 6.37
CA HIS A 277 4.69 0.65 6.54
C HIS A 277 3.24 0.60 7.06
N LEU A 278 2.73 -0.61 7.28
CA LEU A 278 1.37 -0.86 7.76
C LEU A 278 1.39 -1.41 9.19
N ASP A 279 0.66 -0.73 10.07
CA ASP A 279 0.09 -1.35 11.26
C ASP A 279 -1.21 -2.06 10.86
N LEU A 280 -1.27 -3.37 11.08
CA LEU A 280 -2.37 -4.23 10.66
C LEU A 280 -3.07 -4.87 11.88
N ALA A 281 -4.38 -5.06 11.79
CA ALA A 281 -5.12 -5.93 12.68
C ALA A 281 -6.07 -6.83 11.89
N PHE A 282 -5.78 -8.12 11.88
CA PHE A 282 -6.58 -9.14 11.22
C PHE A 282 -7.61 -9.74 12.17
N ARG A 283 -8.86 -9.84 11.74
CA ARG A 283 -9.89 -10.67 12.36
C ARG A 283 -10.45 -11.62 11.31
N PHE A 284 -10.30 -12.91 11.54
CA PHE A 284 -10.84 -13.95 10.67
C PHE A 284 -12.11 -14.55 11.29
N TYR A 285 -13.02 -14.99 10.42
CA TYR A 285 -14.36 -15.46 10.83
C TYR A 285 -14.67 -16.89 10.35
N SER A 286 -13.96 -17.39 9.32
CA SER A 286 -14.28 -18.65 8.63
C SER A 286 -13.04 -19.48 8.28
N LEU A 287 -12.04 -19.53 9.17
CA LEU A 287 -10.84 -20.35 8.96
C LEU A 287 -11.15 -21.84 9.22
N THR A 288 -10.49 -22.72 8.47
CA THR A 288 -10.45 -24.16 8.72
C THR A 288 -9.36 -24.52 9.74
N ASP A 289 -9.41 -25.72 10.32
CA ASP A 289 -8.38 -26.18 11.27
C ASP A 289 -7.05 -26.61 10.59
N ASP A 290 -6.96 -26.59 9.26
CA ASP A 290 -5.72 -26.79 8.50
C ASP A 290 -5.01 -25.46 8.16
N VAL A 291 -5.59 -24.31 8.54
CA VAL A 291 -4.99 -22.99 8.30
C VAL A 291 -3.54 -22.90 8.80
N HIS A 292 -2.64 -22.39 7.95
CA HIS A 292 -1.22 -22.25 8.25
C HIS A 292 -0.70 -20.86 7.88
N GLY A 293 0.62 -20.65 7.95
CA GLY A 293 1.30 -19.37 7.77
C GLY A 293 1.87 -18.85 9.09
N VAL A 294 2.64 -17.76 9.04
CA VAL A 294 3.25 -17.14 10.23
C VAL A 294 2.19 -16.88 11.31
N LEU A 295 1.12 -16.19 10.93
CA LEU A 295 0.00 -15.88 11.80
C LEU A 295 -1.06 -16.98 11.78
N GLY A 296 -1.41 -17.50 10.59
CA GLY A 296 -2.53 -18.43 10.41
C GLY A 296 -2.46 -19.68 11.29
N GLN A 297 -1.28 -20.29 11.46
CA GLN A 297 -1.14 -21.51 12.27
C GLN A 297 -1.59 -21.34 13.74
N THR A 298 -1.59 -20.11 14.27
CA THR A 298 -1.99 -19.79 15.65
C THR A 298 -3.50 -19.75 15.87
N TYR A 299 -4.29 -19.82 14.80
CA TYR A 299 -5.76 -19.88 14.85
C TYR A 299 -6.32 -21.31 14.88
N ARG A 300 -5.48 -22.33 14.70
CA ARG A 300 -5.88 -23.73 14.73
C ARG A 300 -6.27 -24.13 16.15
N SER A 301 -7.34 -24.89 16.30
CA SER A 301 -7.78 -25.45 17.59
C SER A 301 -6.73 -26.40 18.20
N SER A 302 -5.95 -27.07 17.35
CA SER A 302 -4.84 -27.94 17.75
C SER A 302 -3.50 -27.20 17.92
N TYR A 303 -3.46 -25.86 17.85
CA TYR A 303 -2.21 -25.11 18.00
C TYR A 303 -1.70 -25.21 19.44
N VAL A 304 -0.43 -25.60 19.59
CA VAL A 304 0.27 -25.57 20.87
C VAL A 304 1.42 -24.61 20.73
N ASN A 305 1.34 -23.48 21.44
CA ASN A 305 2.44 -22.52 21.48
C ASN A 305 3.68 -23.17 22.11
N ARG A 306 4.78 -23.23 21.34
CA ARG A 306 6.09 -23.77 21.76
C ARG A 306 7.15 -22.69 21.94
N LEU A 307 6.76 -21.42 21.83
CA LEU A 307 7.65 -20.29 22.05
C LEU A 307 7.89 -20.12 23.54
N ASP A 308 9.10 -19.69 23.90
CA ASP A 308 9.37 -19.21 25.25
C ASP A 308 8.67 -17.86 25.45
N VAL A 309 7.43 -17.90 25.95
CA VAL A 309 6.63 -16.70 26.26
C VAL A 309 7.19 -15.87 27.43
N SER A 310 8.22 -16.36 28.14
CA SER A 310 8.96 -15.57 29.12
C SER A 310 10.10 -14.77 28.50
N ALA A 311 10.54 -15.13 27.28
CA ALA A 311 11.53 -14.36 26.53
C ALA A 311 10.95 -13.00 26.13
N ARG A 312 11.78 -11.95 26.22
CA ARG A 312 11.40 -10.58 25.80
C ARG A 312 10.94 -10.51 24.33
N MET A 313 11.46 -11.39 23.48
CA MET A 313 11.16 -11.47 22.05
C MET A 313 11.08 -12.93 21.60
N PRO A 314 9.92 -13.60 21.77
CA PRO A 314 9.73 -14.97 21.31
C PRO A 314 9.64 -14.97 19.77
N VAL A 315 10.55 -15.67 19.07
CA VAL A 315 10.63 -15.65 17.60
C VAL A 315 10.00 -16.90 17.00
N MET A 316 9.10 -16.73 16.03
CA MET A 316 8.38 -17.81 15.38
C MET A 316 8.96 -18.18 14.01
N GLY A 317 9.53 -19.39 13.90
CA GLY A 317 10.08 -19.94 12.66
C GLY A 317 11.19 -19.08 12.02
N GLY A 318 11.41 -19.25 10.72
CA GLY A 318 12.40 -18.50 9.96
C GLY A 318 12.01 -18.23 8.50
N GLU A 319 12.87 -17.50 7.78
CA GLU A 319 12.66 -17.10 6.37
C GLU A 319 12.21 -18.28 5.49
N ARG A 320 12.85 -19.44 5.65
CA ARG A 320 12.61 -20.63 4.83
C ARG A 320 11.25 -21.30 5.06
N ASP A 321 10.59 -21.08 6.19
CA ASP A 321 9.35 -21.80 6.51
C ASP A 321 8.13 -21.13 5.84
N PHE A 322 8.25 -19.83 5.52
CA PHE A 322 7.13 -18.99 5.09
C PHE A 322 7.39 -18.17 3.83
N ALA A 323 8.60 -18.17 3.25
CA ALA A 323 8.91 -17.41 2.04
C ALA A 323 7.99 -17.81 0.87
N ALA A 324 7.47 -16.80 0.17
CA ALA A 324 6.79 -16.94 -1.12
C ALA A 324 7.70 -16.42 -2.24
N SER A 325 7.51 -16.88 -3.48
CA SER A 325 8.31 -16.36 -4.61
C SER A 325 7.97 -14.91 -5.01
N GLY A 326 6.80 -14.42 -4.60
CA GLY A 326 6.38 -13.04 -4.75
C GLY A 326 5.09 -12.74 -3.99
N LEU A 327 4.76 -11.46 -3.84
CA LEU A 327 3.62 -11.00 -3.03
C LEU A 327 2.28 -11.68 -3.39
N PHE A 328 2.01 -11.96 -4.67
CA PHE A 328 0.81 -12.70 -5.11
C PHE A 328 1.04 -14.19 -5.41
N ALA A 329 2.22 -14.74 -5.11
CA ALA A 329 2.44 -16.18 -5.25
C ALA A 329 1.73 -16.94 -4.12
N THR A 330 1.36 -18.21 -4.34
CA THR A 330 0.68 -19.05 -3.35
C THR A 330 1.50 -20.32 -3.07
N ASP A 331 2.82 -20.18 -3.12
CA ASP A 331 3.81 -21.25 -3.26
C ASP A 331 4.73 -21.42 -2.05
N CYS A 332 4.36 -20.81 -0.91
CA CYS A 332 5.12 -20.98 0.33
C CYS A 332 5.10 -22.45 0.80
N PRO A 333 6.11 -22.91 1.57
CA PRO A 333 6.19 -24.31 2.02
C PRO A 333 5.01 -24.78 2.88
N VAL A 334 4.27 -23.86 3.48
CA VAL A 334 3.09 -24.11 4.30
C VAL A 334 1.77 -23.78 3.59
N ALA A 335 1.78 -23.63 2.26
CA ALA A 335 0.58 -23.32 1.51
C ALA A 335 -0.51 -24.38 1.73
N ARG A 336 -1.75 -23.89 1.83
CA ARG A 336 -3.02 -24.64 1.90
C ARG A 336 -4.03 -24.17 0.87
N PHE A 337 -3.74 -23.04 0.25
CA PHE A 337 -4.59 -22.41 -0.74
C PHE A 337 -4.59 -23.23 -2.02
N ALA A 338 -5.74 -23.82 -2.32
CA ALA A 338 -5.96 -24.60 -3.50
C ALA A 338 -6.89 -23.81 -4.43
N HIS A 339 -6.38 -23.34 -5.56
CA HIS A 339 -7.23 -22.85 -6.64
C HIS A 339 -8.14 -24.00 -7.11
N GLY A 340 -9.40 -23.99 -6.67
CA GLY A 340 -10.46 -24.84 -7.19
C GLY A 340 -10.18 -26.34 -7.14
N ARG A 341 -10.22 -26.95 -5.95
CA ARG A 341 -10.56 -28.38 -5.89
C ARG A 341 -12.00 -28.50 -6.39
N GLY A 342 -12.17 -29.16 -7.53
CA GLY A 342 -13.28 -28.86 -8.43
C GLY A 342 -14.69 -29.13 -7.89
N VAL A 343 -15.62 -28.30 -8.36
CA VAL A 343 -16.78 -28.90 -9.04
C VAL A 343 -16.23 -29.71 -10.22
N ASP A 344 -16.59 -30.99 -10.31
CA ASP A 344 -16.06 -31.90 -11.34
C ASP A 344 -16.38 -31.42 -12.76
N ALA A 345 -15.36 -31.32 -13.62
CA ALA A 345 -15.27 -32.04 -14.90
C ALA A 345 -14.27 -31.43 -15.90
N LEU A 346 -13.62 -32.32 -16.66
CA LEU A 346 -13.08 -32.12 -18.03
C LEU A 346 -11.93 -31.12 -18.23
N ALA A 347 -10.80 -31.67 -18.68
CA ALA A 347 -9.67 -30.92 -19.21
C ALA A 347 -9.95 -30.29 -20.58
N VAL A 348 -9.51 -29.05 -20.80
CA VAL A 348 -8.87 -28.57 -22.04
C VAL A 348 -7.79 -27.54 -21.65
N ALA A 349 -6.70 -27.50 -22.42
CA ALA A 349 -5.49 -26.71 -22.13
C ALA A 349 -5.57 -25.22 -22.51
N SER A 350 -4.69 -24.42 -21.89
CA SER A 350 -3.90 -23.26 -22.39
C SER A 350 -3.33 -22.57 -21.14
N ASP A 351 -2.04 -22.60 -20.79
CA ASP A 351 -0.84 -22.27 -21.57
C ASP A 351 -0.95 -20.96 -22.37
N GLU A 352 -1.18 -19.84 -21.66
CA GLU A 352 -0.56 -18.53 -21.96
C GLU A 352 -0.73 -17.55 -20.79
N LEU A 353 0.17 -17.58 -19.80
CA LEU A 353 0.41 -16.42 -18.93
C LEU A 353 1.87 -16.32 -18.45
N ALA A 354 2.80 -16.47 -19.38
CA ALA A 354 4.20 -16.23 -19.11
C ALA A 354 4.52 -14.72 -19.09
N GLY A 355 5.03 -14.22 -17.97
CA GLY A 355 6.10 -13.20 -18.02
C GLY A 355 5.77 -11.71 -17.90
N VAL A 356 4.81 -11.29 -17.05
CA VAL A 356 4.76 -9.86 -16.66
C VAL A 356 5.98 -9.52 -15.79
N LYS A 357 6.97 -8.82 -16.36
CA LYS A 357 8.17 -8.36 -15.67
C LYS A 357 8.05 -6.87 -15.33
N CYS A 358 7.80 -6.56 -14.05
CA CYS A 358 7.76 -5.19 -13.56
C CYS A 358 9.19 -4.66 -13.33
N SER A 359 9.52 -3.50 -13.89
CA SER A 359 10.75 -2.77 -13.57
C SER A 359 10.43 -1.36 -13.09
N THR A 360 11.18 -0.89 -12.10
CA THR A 360 11.13 0.50 -11.64
C THR A 360 11.83 1.39 -12.66
N GLY A 361 11.12 2.39 -13.18
CA GLY A 361 11.72 3.41 -14.05
C GLY A 361 12.76 4.21 -13.27
N LEU A 362 13.94 4.40 -13.87
CA LEU A 362 14.86 5.47 -13.46
C LEU A 362 14.05 6.78 -13.45
N HIS A 363 14.20 7.57 -12.37
CA HIS A 363 13.41 8.79 -12.05
C HIS A 363 12.06 8.61 -11.33
N GLY A 364 11.67 7.39 -10.92
CA GLY A 364 10.92 7.21 -9.67
C GLY A 364 9.44 7.63 -9.61
N VAL A 365 8.77 7.82 -10.75
CA VAL A 365 7.32 8.05 -10.79
C VAL A 365 6.62 6.90 -11.54
N GLY A 366 5.96 6.02 -10.78
CA GLY A 366 5.10 4.95 -11.29
C GLY A 366 5.82 3.61 -11.60
N VAL A 367 5.13 2.50 -11.27
CA VAL A 367 5.43 1.17 -11.80
C VAL A 367 4.55 0.96 -13.02
N VAL A 368 5.16 0.76 -14.19
CA VAL A 368 4.42 0.50 -15.44
C VAL A 368 4.55 -0.98 -15.78
N CYS A 369 3.50 -1.74 -15.51
CA CYS A 369 3.37 -3.12 -15.96
C CYS A 369 2.98 -3.12 -17.45
N LYS A 370 3.74 -3.82 -18.29
CA LYS A 370 3.33 -4.15 -19.67
C LYS A 370 3.21 -5.66 -19.81
N LYS A 371 2.27 -6.07 -20.66
CA LYS A 371 2.10 -7.46 -21.11
C LYS A 371 3.23 -7.85 -22.05
#